data_AF-A0A959X2U1-F1
#
_entry.id   AF-A0A959X2U1-F1
#
_cell.length_a   1.000
_cell.length_b   1.000
_cell.length_c   1.000
_cell.angle_alpha   90.00
_cell.angle_beta   90.00
_cell.angle_gamma   90.00
#
_symmetry.space_group_name_H-M   'P 1'
#
loop_
_entity.id
_entity.type
_entity.pdbx_description
1 polymer ?
#
loop_
_entity_poly.entity_id
_entity_poly.type
_entity_poly.pdbx_seq_one_letter_code
_entity_poly.pdbx_strand_id
1 'polypeptide(L)'
;ADRASRALANAERLTPEGAFRLVEGPAAEVLAELPAPDAVFVGGGGTMPVLEAAMSALRSDGRLVVHGITVEAELLCVAAHQRWGGHLSRIQVENAEPLGSLLGWKPYRTVIQWAVEKA
;
A
#
# COMPACT_ATOMS: atom_id res chain seq x y z
N ALA A 1 14.67 16.96 0.42
CA ALA A 1 13.31 16.98 -0.13
C ALA A 1 12.40 16.16 0.77
N ASP A 2 11.21 16.67 1.10
CA ASP A 2 10.19 15.89 1.81
C ASP A 2 9.51 14.87 0.87
N ARG A 3 8.78 13.89 1.42
CA ARG A 3 8.10 12.82 0.65
C ARG A 3 7.18 13.39 -0.43
N ALA A 4 6.42 14.43 -0.13
CA ALA A 4 5.52 15.11 -1.07
C ALA A 4 6.27 15.62 -2.31
N SER A 5 7.36 16.36 -2.12
CA SER A 5 8.16 16.90 -3.22
C SER A 5 8.76 15.81 -4.11
N ARG A 6 9.18 14.68 -3.52
CA ARG A 6 9.68 13.53 -4.31
C ARG A 6 8.58 12.89 -5.15
N ALA A 7 7.35 12.78 -4.61
CA ALA A 7 6.23 12.22 -5.34
C ALA A 7 5.87 13.08 -6.56
N LEU A 8 5.78 14.40 -6.38
CA LEU A 8 5.53 15.35 -7.48
C LEU A 8 6.59 15.27 -8.58
N ALA A 9 7.87 15.35 -8.21
CA ALA A 9 8.96 15.27 -9.18
C ALA A 9 8.99 13.93 -9.94
N ASN A 10 8.59 12.83 -9.30
CA ASN A 10 8.44 11.55 -9.98
C ASN A 10 7.25 11.54 -10.94
N ALA A 11 6.11 12.09 -10.54
CA ALA A 11 4.92 12.17 -11.38
C ALA A 11 5.17 13.00 -12.64
N GLU A 12 5.78 14.19 -12.50
CA GLU A 12 6.15 15.05 -13.64
C GLU A 12 7.02 14.34 -14.66
N ARG A 13 7.90 13.43 -14.22
CA ARG A 13 8.82 12.69 -15.08
C ARG A 13 8.25 11.41 -15.67
N LEU A 14 7.30 10.77 -14.99
CA LEU A 14 6.93 9.36 -15.26
C LEU A 14 5.46 9.16 -15.66
N THR A 15 4.61 10.16 -15.52
CA THR A 15 3.17 10.01 -15.80
C THR A 15 2.68 11.05 -16.81
N PRO A 16 1.61 10.76 -17.58
CA PRO A 16 0.94 11.78 -18.39
C PRO A 16 0.45 12.95 -17.56
N GLU A 17 0.30 14.11 -18.21
CA GLU A 17 -0.27 15.30 -17.57
C GLU A 17 -1.67 15.00 -17.00
N GLY A 18 -1.94 15.47 -15.78
CA GLY A 18 -3.21 15.26 -15.09
C GLY A 18 -3.43 13.85 -14.50
N ALA A 19 -2.53 12.89 -14.73
CA ALA A 19 -2.68 11.53 -14.21
C ALA A 19 -2.38 11.39 -12.71
N PHE A 20 -1.72 12.39 -12.10
CA PHE A 20 -1.34 12.37 -10.68
C PHE A 20 -1.81 13.64 -9.98
N ARG A 21 -2.39 13.48 -8.79
CA ARG A 21 -2.73 14.58 -7.88
C ARG A 21 -2.17 14.29 -6.50
N LEU A 22 -1.34 15.19 -5.99
CA LEU A 22 -0.91 15.16 -4.59
C LEU A 22 -2.01 15.74 -3.71
N VAL A 23 -2.32 15.06 -2.60
CA VAL A 23 -3.17 15.56 -1.53
C VAL A 23 -2.41 15.38 -0.23
N GLU A 24 -2.18 16.47 0.50
CA GLU A 24 -1.50 16.45 1.79
C GLU A 24 -2.53 16.48 2.92
N GLY A 25 -2.39 15.56 3.87
CA GLY A 25 -3.24 15.50 5.06
C GLY A 25 -3.34 14.07 5.62
N PRO A 26 -3.99 13.91 6.78
CA PRO A 26 -4.27 12.60 7.35
C PRO A 26 -5.19 11.79 6.42
N ALA A 27 -4.77 10.58 6.05
CA ALA A 27 -5.47 9.76 5.06
C ALA A 27 -6.97 9.55 5.39
N ALA A 28 -7.29 9.30 6.67
CA ALA A 28 -8.66 9.09 7.11
C ALA A 28 -9.55 10.34 6.98
N GLU A 29 -8.96 11.54 6.98
CA GLU A 29 -9.68 12.81 6.81
C GLU A 29 -9.84 13.14 5.33
N VAL A 30 -8.75 13.10 4.56
CA VAL A 30 -8.77 13.54 3.16
C VAL A 30 -9.56 12.60 2.25
N LEU A 31 -9.59 11.29 2.54
CA LEU A 31 -10.29 10.30 1.70
C LEU A 31 -11.78 10.60 1.54
N ALA A 32 -12.42 11.18 2.55
CA ALA A 32 -13.85 11.53 2.51
C ALA A 32 -14.17 12.65 1.49
N GLU A 33 -13.17 13.47 1.14
CA GLU A 33 -13.32 14.60 0.22
C GLU A 33 -12.94 14.25 -1.22
N LEU A 34 -12.41 13.04 -1.47
CA LEU A 34 -12.00 12.61 -2.81
C LEU A 34 -13.14 11.89 -3.52
N PRO A 35 -13.13 11.87 -4.87
CA PRO A 35 -14.02 11.00 -5.63
C PRO A 35 -13.84 9.54 -5.20
N ALA A 36 -14.96 8.80 -5.11
CA ALA A 36 -14.95 7.38 -4.76
C ALA A 36 -13.98 6.61 -5.69
N PRO A 37 -12.93 5.97 -5.16
CA PRO A 37 -11.94 5.28 -5.98
C PRO A 37 -12.40 3.87 -6.36
N ASP A 38 -11.87 3.37 -7.47
CA ASP A 38 -11.98 1.96 -7.88
C ASP A 38 -10.98 1.06 -7.14
N ALA A 39 -9.84 1.63 -6.71
CA ALA A 39 -8.84 0.92 -5.93
C ALA A 39 -8.11 1.85 -4.95
N VAL A 40 -7.74 1.30 -3.79
CA VAL A 40 -6.92 1.97 -2.77
C VAL A 40 -5.72 1.09 -2.44
N PHE A 41 -4.54 1.71 -2.41
CA PHE A 41 -3.30 1.07 -1.96
C PHE A 41 -2.73 1.79 -0.74
N VAL A 42 -2.50 1.05 0.34
CA VAL A 42 -1.88 1.55 1.57
C VAL A 42 -0.48 0.97 1.70
N GLY A 43 0.52 1.76 1.31
CA GLY A 43 1.94 1.35 1.38
C GLY A 43 2.65 1.71 2.69
N GLY A 44 2.09 2.60 3.51
CA GLY A 44 2.67 3.02 4.79
C GLY A 44 1.69 3.84 5.62
N GLY A 45 1.87 3.85 6.95
CA GLY A 45 0.98 4.56 7.87
C GLY A 45 -0.42 3.96 8.00
N GLY A 46 -0.60 2.69 7.61
CA GLY A 46 -1.87 1.99 7.76
C GLY A 46 -2.27 1.84 9.23
N THR A 47 -3.52 2.15 9.53
CA THR A 47 -4.18 1.92 10.82
C THR A 47 -5.60 1.45 10.57
N MET A 48 -6.26 0.83 11.55
CA MET A 48 -7.65 0.37 11.36
C MET A 48 -8.59 1.52 10.91
N PRO A 49 -8.54 2.74 11.48
CA PRO A 49 -9.34 3.87 10.98
C PRO A 49 -9.06 4.24 9.52
N VAL A 50 -7.80 4.17 9.07
CA VAL A 50 -7.45 4.42 7.65
C VAL A 50 -8.05 3.34 6.74
N LEU A 51 -8.01 2.07 7.16
CA LEU A 51 -8.58 0.96 6.41
C LEU A 51 -10.11 1.04 6.36
N GLU A 52 -10.75 1.43 7.46
CA GLU A 52 -12.21 1.67 7.52
C GLU A 52 -12.62 2.83 6.60
N ALA A 53 -11.89 3.95 6.63
CA ALA A 53 -12.12 5.08 5.74
C ALA A 53 -11.95 4.67 4.26
N ALA A 54 -10.92 3.90 3.94
CA ALA A 54 -10.69 3.38 2.59
C ALA A 54 -11.82 2.45 2.13
N MET A 55 -12.23 1.49 2.96
CA MET A 55 -13.36 0.60 2.66
C MET A 55 -14.67 1.36 2.47
N SER A 56 -14.90 2.41 3.26
CA SER A 56 -16.07 3.28 3.11
C SER A 56 -16.07 4.02 1.78
N ALA A 57 -14.93 4.63 1.42
CA ALA A 57 -14.78 5.45 0.21
C ALA A 57 -14.83 4.64 -1.10
N LEU A 58 -14.36 3.39 -1.09
CA LEU A 58 -14.34 2.53 -2.28
C LEU A 58 -15.73 2.40 -2.94
N ARG A 59 -15.76 2.39 -4.27
CA ARG A 59 -16.95 1.96 -5.03
C ARG A 59 -17.26 0.48 -4.76
N SER A 60 -18.50 0.06 -5.03
CA SER A 60 -18.82 -1.36 -5.13
C SER A 60 -17.87 -2.05 -6.13
N ASP A 61 -17.47 -3.28 -5.82
CA ASP A 61 -16.46 -4.06 -6.54
C ASP A 61 -15.04 -3.45 -6.53
N GLY A 62 -14.84 -2.36 -5.75
CA GLY A 62 -13.55 -1.70 -5.60
C GLY A 62 -12.58 -2.52 -4.76
N ARG A 63 -11.27 -2.33 -4.97
CA ARG A 63 -10.22 -3.13 -4.32
C ARG A 63 -9.40 -2.35 -3.30
N LEU A 64 -9.21 -2.91 -2.09
CA LEU A 64 -8.26 -2.41 -1.10
C LEU A 64 -7.06 -3.34 -1.00
N VAL A 65 -5.84 -2.80 -1.07
CA VAL A 65 -4.59 -3.52 -0.85
C VAL A 65 -3.72 -2.80 0.18
N VAL A 66 -3.17 -3.56 1.12
CA VAL A 66 -2.27 -3.07 2.17
C VAL A 66 -0.97 -3.84 2.14
N HIS A 67 0.17 -3.13 2.15
CA HIS A 67 1.50 -3.72 2.30
C HIS A 67 2.12 -3.32 3.65
N GLY A 68 2.72 -4.29 4.32
CA GLY A 68 3.39 -4.10 5.61
C GLY A 68 4.68 -4.90 5.72
N ILE A 69 5.66 -4.39 6.47
CA ILE A 69 6.95 -5.08 6.71
C ILE A 69 7.29 -5.22 8.21
N THR A 70 6.43 -4.71 9.09
CA THR A 70 6.62 -4.79 10.54
C THR A 70 5.59 -5.75 11.14
N VAL A 71 5.85 -6.21 12.37
CA VAL A 71 4.92 -7.07 13.10
C VAL A 71 3.58 -6.37 13.33
N GLU A 72 3.58 -5.07 13.62
CA GLU A 72 2.36 -4.27 13.80
C GLU A 72 1.55 -4.19 12.51
N ALA A 73 2.21 -4.03 11.36
CA ALA A 73 1.56 -4.04 10.07
C ALA A 73 1.00 -5.44 9.72
N GLU A 74 1.68 -6.50 10.14
CA GLU A 74 1.17 -7.87 10.04
C GLU A 74 -0.11 -8.05 10.87
N LEU A 75 -0.09 -7.63 12.14
CA LEU A 75 -1.25 -7.68 13.02
C LEU A 75 -2.44 -6.92 12.43
N LEU A 76 -2.20 -5.74 11.83
CA LEU A 76 -3.23 -4.98 11.13
C LEU A 76 -3.81 -5.77 9.95
N CYS A 77 -2.96 -6.37 9.11
CA CYS A 77 -3.40 -7.16 7.95
C CYS A 77 -4.19 -8.40 8.37
N VAL A 78 -3.77 -9.08 9.44
CA VAL A 78 -4.50 -10.23 10.01
C VAL A 78 -5.86 -9.79 10.55
N ALA A 79 -5.92 -8.69 11.30
CA ALA A 79 -7.17 -8.16 11.84
C ALA A 79 -8.13 -7.73 10.71
N ALA A 80 -7.61 -7.07 9.67
CA ALA A 80 -8.39 -6.68 8.50
C ALA A 80 -8.94 -7.91 7.75
N HIS A 81 -8.11 -8.94 7.56
CA HIS A 81 -8.55 -10.21 6.97
C HIS A 81 -9.62 -10.91 7.81
N GLN A 82 -9.50 -10.92 9.15
CA GLN A 82 -10.54 -11.49 10.02
C GLN A 82 -11.86 -10.72 9.91
N ARG A 83 -11.80 -9.40 9.70
CA ARG A 83 -12.99 -8.54 9.63
C ARG A 83 -13.69 -8.57 8.28
N TRP A 84 -12.94 -8.51 7.19
CA TRP A 84 -13.48 -8.34 5.83
C TRP A 84 -13.16 -9.49 4.87
N GLY A 85 -12.46 -10.54 5.34
CA GLY A 85 -11.99 -11.63 4.49
C GLY A 85 -10.90 -11.18 3.52
N GLY A 86 -10.99 -11.63 2.27
CA GLY A 86 -9.99 -11.36 1.24
C GLY A 86 -8.81 -12.32 1.30
N HIS A 87 -7.67 -11.89 0.77
CA HIS A 87 -6.47 -12.71 0.60
C HIS A 87 -5.30 -12.12 1.41
N LEU A 88 -4.69 -12.95 2.25
CA LEU A 88 -3.51 -12.61 3.04
C LEU A 88 -2.29 -13.38 2.49
N SER A 89 -1.18 -12.70 2.26
CA SER A 89 0.03 -13.28 1.65
C SER A 89 1.30 -12.80 2.33
N ARG A 90 2.34 -13.63 2.28
CA ARG A 90 3.72 -13.25 2.54
C ARG A 90 4.51 -13.35 1.24
N ILE A 91 5.24 -12.30 0.90
CA ILE A 91 6.04 -12.20 -0.32
C ILE A 91 7.50 -12.02 0.10
N GLN A 92 8.32 -13.01 -0.23
CA GLN A 92 9.76 -12.97 -0.02
C GLN A 92 10.46 -12.97 -1.38
N VAL A 93 11.45 -12.09 -1.52
CA VAL A 93 12.24 -11.94 -2.74
C VAL A 93 13.70 -11.94 -2.36
N GLU A 94 14.52 -12.60 -3.16
CA GLU A 94 15.97 -12.64 -3.02
C GLU A 94 16.58 -12.33 -4.39
N ASN A 95 17.65 -11.55 -4.40
CA ASN A 95 18.43 -11.31 -5.63
C ASN A 95 19.82 -11.90 -5.47
N ALA A 96 20.35 -12.43 -6.56
CA ALA A 96 21.75 -12.84 -6.60
C ALA A 96 22.64 -11.59 -6.56
N GLU A 97 23.56 -11.53 -5.60
CA GLU A 97 24.59 -10.50 -5.48
C GLU A 97 25.98 -11.15 -5.37
N PRO A 98 27.08 -10.45 -5.75
CA PRO A 98 28.42 -10.98 -5.57
C PRO A 98 28.72 -11.35 -4.11
N LEU A 99 29.27 -12.56 -3.92
CA LEU A 99 29.76 -13.08 -2.66
C LEU A 99 31.19 -13.60 -2.88
N GLY A 100 32.16 -12.70 -2.73
CA GLY A 100 33.54 -12.95 -3.16
C GLY A 100 33.61 -13.12 -4.68
N SER A 101 34.12 -14.27 -5.15
CA SER A 101 34.19 -14.61 -6.58
C SER A 101 32.96 -15.34 -7.12
N LEU A 102 31.96 -15.63 -6.29
CA LEU A 102 30.74 -16.35 -6.65
C LEU A 102 29.50 -15.46 -6.47
N LEU A 103 28.31 -16.01 -6.74
CA LEU A 103 27.03 -15.38 -6.42
C LEU A 103 26.45 -15.98 -5.15
N GLY A 104 25.85 -15.13 -4.31
CA GLY A 104 25.04 -15.53 -3.17
C GLY A 104 23.66 -14.88 -3.26
N TRP A 105 22.66 -15.53 -2.65
CA TRP A 105 21.33 -14.96 -2.51
C TRP A 105 21.32 -13.94 -1.38
N LYS A 106 20.86 -12.72 -1.67
CA LYS A 106 20.58 -11.71 -0.65
C LYS A 106 19.06 -11.55 -0.48
N PRO A 107 18.52 -11.88 0.69
CA PRO A 107 17.09 -11.69 0.95
C PRO A 107 16.74 -10.22 1.16
N TYR A 108 15.57 -9.83 0.65
CA TYR A 108 14.90 -8.59 1.03
C TYR A 108 13.95 -8.85 2.21
N ARG A 109 13.51 -7.78 2.88
CA ARG A 109 12.49 -7.89 3.92
C ARG A 109 11.22 -8.48 3.33
N THR A 110 10.66 -9.48 3.99
CA THR A 110 9.37 -10.08 3.62
C THR A 110 8.26 -9.04 3.72
N VAL A 111 7.43 -8.95 2.68
CA VAL A 111 6.26 -8.08 2.64
C VAL A 111 5.02 -8.90 2.99
N ILE A 112 4.25 -8.44 3.96
CA ILE A 112 2.89 -8.92 4.24
C ILE A 112 1.94 -8.12 3.36
N GLN A 113 1.10 -8.81 2.60
CA GLN A 113 0.06 -8.21 1.79
C GLN A 113 -1.30 -8.71 2.24
N TRP A 114 -2.24 -7.80 2.47
CA TRP A 114 -3.66 -8.11 2.52
C TRP A 114 -4.37 -7.42 1.35
N ALA A 115 -5.26 -8.13 0.67
CA ALA A 115 -6.05 -7.61 -0.45
C ALA A 115 -7.50 -8.09 -0.36
N VAL A 116 -8.46 -7.20 -0.59
CA VAL A 116 -9.90 -7.51 -0.54
C VAL A 116 -10.66 -6.74 -1.62
N GLU A 117 -11.74 -7.34 -2.11
CA GLU A 117 -12.73 -6.67 -2.97
C GLU A 117 -13.94 -6.29 -2.12
N LYS A 118 -14.43 -5.05 -2.29
CA LYS A 118 -15.64 -4.57 -1.62
C LYS A 118 -16.86 -5.15 -2.32
N ALA A 119 -17.61 -5.96 -1.59
CA ALA A 119 -18.93 -6.44 -2.02
C ALA A 119 -19.96 -5.30 -2.09
#